data_AF-A0A838KG33-F1
#
_entry.id   AF-A0A838KG33-F1
#
_cell.length_a   1.000
_cell.length_b   1.000
_cell.length_c   1.000
_cell.angle_alpha   90.00
_cell.angle_beta   90.00
_cell.angle_gamma   90.00
#
_symmetry.space_group_name_H-M   'P 1'
#
loop_
_entity.id
_entity.type
_entity.pdbx_description
1 polymer ?
#
loop_
_entity_poly.entity_id
_entity_poly.type
_entity_poly.pdbx_seq_one_letter_code
_entity_poly.pdbx_strand_id
1 'polypeptide(L)'
;LGADVSDATPLVGNWFVHDEAAARLHRALQAYVAAHRSRHPLEPGVPVNEARVALDLPDAELVGALARPPLAVREGRVVDTGAEPALPASLAAAVQEVRAELMVAPYRAPDADRLRSLGLGPRELAAAERLGLLLRIGDGVVLLPGAVESAAQRLAELTSPFTASQAKAALATTRRTALPLLELLDRRGLTRRHADGTRSFA
;
A
#
# COMPACT_ATOMS: atom_id res chain seq x y z
N LEU A 1 -17.85 31.74 -29.09
CA LEU A 1 -17.43 30.50 -29.79
C LEU A 1 -16.62 30.94 -30.99
N GLY A 2 -15.31 30.69 -30.98
CA GLY A 2 -14.41 31.23 -32.00
C GLY A 2 -13.00 31.41 -31.44
N ALA A 3 -12.34 30.29 -31.11
CA ALA A 3 -10.89 30.25 -31.09
C ALA A 3 -10.47 29.69 -32.45
N ASP A 4 -9.46 30.29 -33.07
CA ASP A 4 -8.86 29.76 -34.30
C ASP A 4 -8.28 28.37 -34.01
N VAL A 5 -8.93 27.34 -34.55
CA VAL A 5 -8.59 25.92 -34.32
C VAL A 5 -7.50 25.44 -35.29
N SER A 6 -7.03 26.32 -36.18
CA SER A 6 -6.12 25.95 -37.28
C SER A 6 -4.83 25.29 -36.79
N ASP A 7 -4.40 25.62 -35.57
CA ASP A 7 -3.19 25.07 -34.92
C ASP A 7 -3.49 24.24 -33.67
N ALA A 8 -4.73 23.80 -33.44
CA ALA A 8 -5.09 22.97 -32.28
C ALA A 8 -5.11 21.49 -32.65
N THR A 9 -4.42 20.67 -31.88
CA THR A 9 -4.34 19.22 -32.09
C THR A 9 -5.39 18.50 -31.23
N PRO A 10 -5.94 17.36 -31.69
CA PRO A 10 -6.82 16.54 -30.87
C PRO A 10 -6.08 16.06 -29.62
N LEU A 11 -6.68 16.26 -28.44
CA LEU A 11 -6.13 15.78 -27.17
C LEU A 11 -6.78 14.47 -26.75
N VAL A 12 -8.12 14.45 -26.64
CA VAL A 12 -8.93 13.27 -26.30
C VAL A 12 -10.39 13.53 -26.65
N GLY A 13 -11.10 12.53 -27.18
CA GLY A 13 -12.51 12.67 -27.57
C GLY A 13 -12.74 13.86 -28.51
N ASN A 14 -13.62 14.77 -28.10
CA ASN A 14 -13.95 16.00 -28.84
C ASN A 14 -13.15 17.23 -28.38
N TRP A 15 -12.10 17.05 -27.58
CA TRP A 15 -11.30 18.13 -27.04
C TRP A 15 -10.04 18.39 -27.87
N PHE A 16 -9.85 19.66 -28.23
CA PHE A 16 -8.70 20.15 -28.98
C PHE A 16 -7.93 21.14 -28.11
N VAL A 17 -6.60 21.16 -28.27
CA VAL A 17 -5.73 22.04 -27.50
C VAL A 17 -4.53 22.44 -28.36
N HIS A 18 -4.05 23.67 -28.19
CA HIS A 18 -2.75 24.03 -28.76
C HIS A 18 -1.63 23.35 -27.96
N ASP A 19 -0.55 22.93 -28.63
CA ASP A 19 0.55 22.21 -28.00
C ASP A 19 1.17 22.96 -26.81
N GLU A 20 1.29 24.30 -26.91
CA GLU A 20 1.79 25.14 -25.81
C GLU A 20 0.84 25.12 -24.60
N ALA A 21 -0.47 25.17 -24.84
CA ALA A 21 -1.48 25.09 -23.79
C ALA A 21 -1.48 23.70 -23.13
N ALA A 22 -1.35 22.62 -23.91
CA ALA A 22 -1.22 21.26 -23.39
C ALA A 22 0.05 21.10 -22.53
N ALA A 23 1.17 21.66 -22.97
CA ALA A 23 2.42 21.64 -22.21
C ALA A 23 2.30 22.43 -20.89
N ARG A 24 1.62 23.59 -20.91
CA ARG A 24 1.36 24.40 -19.71
C ARG A 24 0.45 23.66 -18.72
N LEU A 25 -0.64 23.06 -19.19
CA LEU A 25 -1.56 22.28 -18.34
C LEU A 25 -0.89 21.03 -17.78
N HIS A 26 -0.05 20.35 -18.56
CA HIS A 26 0.74 19.22 -18.08
C HIS A 26 1.69 19.64 -16.94
N ARG A 27 2.42 20.76 -17.09
CA ARG A 27 3.28 21.28 -16.02
C ARG A 27 2.48 21.70 -14.78
N ALA A 28 1.30 22.29 -14.96
CA ALA A 28 0.41 22.63 -13.85
C ALA A 28 -0.05 21.36 -13.10
N LEU A 29 -0.40 20.29 -13.82
CA LEU A 29 -0.77 19.01 -13.24
C LEU A 29 0.40 18.39 -12.45
N GLN A 30 1.62 18.44 -12.99
CA GLN A 30 2.82 17.99 -12.27
C GLN A 30 3.05 18.76 -10.98
N ALA A 31 2.97 20.09 -11.02
CA ALA A 31 3.14 20.94 -9.84
C ALA A 31 2.05 20.66 -8.79
N TYR A 32 0.81 20.44 -9.21
CA TYR A 32 -0.29 20.09 -8.32
C TYR A 32 -0.10 18.73 -7.66
N VAL A 33 0.27 17.70 -8.44
CA VAL A 33 0.56 16.35 -7.92
C VAL A 33 1.73 16.38 -6.93
N ALA A 34 2.80 17.12 -7.24
CA ALA A 34 3.94 17.29 -6.33
C ALA A 34 3.51 17.95 -5.00
N ALA A 35 2.74 19.02 -5.06
CA ALA A 35 2.22 19.70 -3.86
C ALA A 35 1.26 18.82 -3.06
N HIS A 36 0.39 18.04 -3.73
CA HIS A 36 -0.49 17.06 -3.08
C HIS A 36 0.31 16.01 -2.34
N ARG A 37 1.34 15.43 -2.96
CA ARG A 37 2.21 14.43 -2.33
C ARG A 37 2.89 14.97 -1.07
N SER A 38 3.32 16.22 -1.07
CA SER A 38 3.90 16.85 0.13
C SER A 38 2.90 17.01 1.28
N ARG A 39 1.62 17.30 0.98
CA ARG A 39 0.56 17.48 1.98
C ARG A 39 -0.08 16.16 2.43
N HIS A 40 -0.13 15.18 1.53
CA HIS A 40 -0.80 13.90 1.70
C HIS A 40 0.16 12.74 1.40
N PRO A 41 1.28 12.60 2.14
CA PRO A 41 2.34 11.64 1.82
C PRO A 41 1.91 10.18 1.88
N LEU A 42 0.80 9.88 2.58
CA LEU A 42 0.25 8.53 2.67
C LEU A 42 -0.73 8.21 1.53
N GLU A 43 -1.15 9.19 0.73
CA GLU A 43 -2.04 8.95 -0.40
C GLU A 43 -1.24 8.51 -1.64
N PRO A 44 -1.76 7.55 -2.43
CA PRO A 44 -1.07 7.05 -3.62
C PRO A 44 -0.99 8.07 -4.76
N GLY A 45 -1.87 9.07 -4.77
CA GLY A 45 -1.96 10.09 -5.80
C GLY A 45 -3.24 10.90 -5.70
N VAL A 46 -3.38 11.89 -6.57
CA VAL A 46 -4.49 12.84 -6.59
C VAL A 46 -5.71 12.20 -7.25
N PRO A 47 -6.91 12.20 -6.65
CA PRO A 47 -8.14 11.81 -7.34
C PRO A 47 -8.34 12.59 -8.65
N VAL A 48 -8.67 11.90 -9.75
CA VAL A 48 -8.80 12.55 -11.08
C VAL A 48 -9.78 13.74 -11.05
N ASN A 49 -10.90 13.60 -10.34
CA ASN A 49 -11.88 14.70 -10.24
C ASN A 49 -11.36 15.88 -9.40
N GLU A 50 -10.49 15.64 -8.43
CA GLU A 50 -9.84 16.70 -7.65
C GLU A 50 -8.84 17.47 -8.52
N ALA A 51 -7.99 16.76 -9.28
CA ALA A 51 -7.11 17.38 -10.26
C ALA A 51 -7.88 18.19 -11.32
N ARG A 52 -9.01 17.66 -11.80
CA ARG A 52 -9.90 18.35 -12.74
C ARG A 52 -10.37 19.69 -12.19
N VAL A 53 -10.90 19.70 -10.97
CA VAL A 53 -11.37 20.93 -10.30
C VAL A 53 -10.21 21.89 -10.04
N ALA A 54 -9.07 21.40 -9.57
CA ALA A 54 -7.92 22.24 -9.25
C ALA A 54 -7.31 22.94 -10.47
N LEU A 55 -7.37 22.32 -11.65
CA LEU A 55 -6.88 22.88 -12.91
C LEU A 55 -7.96 23.60 -13.72
N ASP A 56 -9.17 23.75 -13.18
CA ASP A 56 -10.33 24.34 -13.87
C ASP A 56 -10.64 23.67 -15.22
N LEU A 57 -10.54 22.34 -15.25
CA LEU A 57 -10.78 21.56 -16.45
C LEU A 57 -12.27 21.19 -16.58
N PRO A 58 -12.84 21.30 -17.79
CA PRO A 58 -14.25 21.02 -18.01
C PRO A 58 -14.59 19.52 -17.89
N ASP A 59 -13.63 18.63 -18.15
CA ASP A 59 -13.85 17.18 -18.16
C ASP A 59 -12.69 16.41 -17.49
N ALA A 60 -13.01 15.25 -16.91
CA ALA A 60 -12.04 14.34 -16.30
C ALA A 60 -11.17 13.61 -17.33
N GLU A 61 -11.68 13.39 -18.55
CA GLU A 61 -10.91 12.79 -19.64
C GLU A 61 -9.68 13.62 -20.01
N LEU A 62 -9.78 14.96 -19.89
CA LEU A 62 -8.66 15.87 -20.10
C LEU A 62 -7.53 15.63 -19.12
N VAL A 63 -7.84 15.34 -17.85
CA VAL A 63 -6.83 15.00 -16.84
C VAL A 63 -6.07 13.74 -17.27
N GLY A 64 -6.80 12.73 -17.76
CA GLY A 64 -6.20 11.50 -18.27
C GLY A 64 -5.24 11.75 -19.43
N ALA A 65 -5.63 12.58 -20.40
CA ALA A 65 -4.80 12.94 -21.55
C ALA A 65 -3.58 13.81 -21.16
N LEU A 66 -3.71 14.64 -20.13
CA LEU A 66 -2.62 15.45 -19.59
C LEU A 66 -1.66 14.66 -18.69
N ALA A 67 -2.10 13.54 -18.11
CA ALA A 67 -1.31 12.66 -17.24
C ALA A 67 -0.34 11.76 -18.05
N ARG A 68 0.58 12.41 -18.77
CA ARG A 68 1.69 11.79 -19.51
C ARG A 68 2.91 11.59 -18.61
N PRO A 69 3.85 10.69 -18.93
CA PRO A 69 5.05 10.46 -18.13
C PRO A 69 5.76 11.77 -17.71
N PRO A 70 6.18 11.90 -16.44
CA PRO A 70 6.21 10.88 -15.39
C PRO A 70 4.86 10.61 -14.70
N LEU A 71 3.78 11.30 -15.06
CA LEU A 71 2.45 11.06 -14.50
C LEU A 71 1.72 9.91 -15.22
N ALA A 72 0.81 9.26 -14.51
CA ALA A 72 -0.13 8.29 -15.07
C ALA A 72 -1.44 8.28 -14.27
N VAL A 73 -2.55 7.85 -14.88
CA VAL A 73 -3.77 7.54 -14.14
C VAL A 73 -3.77 6.06 -13.74
N ARG A 74 -3.89 5.78 -12.44
CA ARG A 74 -4.06 4.43 -11.88
C ARG A 74 -5.20 4.44 -10.88
N GLU A 75 -6.15 3.53 -11.04
CA GLU A 75 -7.29 3.38 -10.12
C GLU A 75 -8.05 4.71 -9.86
N GLY A 76 -8.24 5.51 -10.92
CA GLY A 76 -8.93 6.81 -10.82
C GLY A 76 -8.13 7.92 -10.14
N ARG A 77 -6.81 7.76 -9.98
CA ARG A 77 -5.90 8.75 -9.41
C ARG A 77 -4.74 9.07 -10.34
N VAL A 78 -4.36 10.34 -10.39
CA VAL A 78 -3.12 10.80 -11.03
C VAL A 78 -1.97 10.54 -10.08
N VAL A 79 -1.07 9.65 -10.48
CA VAL A 79 0.13 9.25 -9.73
C VAL A 79 1.38 9.73 -10.46
N ASP A 80 2.39 10.11 -9.69
CA ASP A 80 3.74 10.29 -10.22
C ASP A 80 4.48 8.95 -10.17
N THR A 81 4.76 8.40 -11.36
CA THR A 81 5.44 7.13 -11.56
C THR A 81 6.96 7.23 -11.56
N GLY A 82 7.51 8.45 -11.69
CA GLY A 82 8.94 8.70 -11.60
C GLY A 82 9.42 8.94 -10.18
N ALA A 83 8.52 9.28 -9.26
CA ALA A 83 8.84 9.52 -7.87
C ALA A 83 8.78 8.23 -7.04
N GLU A 84 9.86 7.94 -6.30
CA GLU A 84 9.88 6.82 -5.37
C GLU A 84 8.79 6.96 -4.29
N PRO A 85 8.01 5.91 -4.02
CA PRO A 85 7.10 5.87 -2.90
C PRO A 85 7.91 5.91 -1.58
N ALA A 86 7.81 7.01 -0.82
CA ALA A 86 8.54 7.18 0.42
C ALA A 86 7.61 7.57 1.58
N LEU A 87 7.91 7.05 2.77
CA LEU A 87 7.26 7.50 4.00
C LEU A 87 7.87 8.83 4.47
N PRO A 88 7.08 9.69 5.14
CA PRO A 88 7.64 10.77 5.93
C PRO A 88 8.71 10.25 6.91
N ALA A 89 9.76 11.03 7.14
CA ALA A 89 10.92 10.59 7.93
C ALA A 89 10.54 10.08 9.33
N SER A 90 9.59 10.73 10.01
CA SER A 90 9.08 10.31 11.32
C SER A 90 8.39 8.94 11.25
N LEU A 91 7.56 8.72 10.24
CA LEU A 91 6.89 7.44 10.02
C LEU A 91 7.88 6.35 9.62
N ALA A 92 8.87 6.67 8.79
CA ALA A 92 9.94 5.74 8.45
C ALA A 92 10.69 5.28 9.70
N ALA A 93 11.05 6.21 10.61
CA ALA A 93 11.72 5.89 11.87
C ALA A 93 10.85 4.97 12.76
N ALA A 94 9.57 5.29 12.92
CA ALA A 94 8.62 4.45 13.68
C ALA A 94 8.50 3.03 13.11
N VAL A 95 8.43 2.91 11.78
CA VAL A 95 8.41 1.60 11.10
C VAL A 95 9.74 0.85 11.33
N GLN A 96 10.89 1.52 11.28
CA GLN A 96 12.18 0.86 11.55
C GLN A 96 12.28 0.35 12.99
N GLU A 97 11.73 1.07 13.97
CA GLU A 97 11.69 0.62 15.37
C GLU A 97 10.89 -0.69 15.50
N VAL A 98 9.69 -0.74 14.92
CA VAL A 98 8.89 -1.99 14.87
C VAL A 98 9.64 -3.11 14.15
N ARG A 99 10.32 -2.81 13.05
CA ARG A 99 11.12 -3.82 12.33
C ARG A 99 12.27 -4.33 13.19
N ALA A 100 12.95 -3.47 13.93
CA ALA A 100 14.02 -3.86 14.85
C ALA A 100 13.52 -4.79 15.96
N GLU A 101 12.37 -4.48 16.57
CA GLU A 101 11.72 -5.36 17.55
C GLU A 101 11.38 -6.73 16.94
N LEU A 102 10.82 -6.75 15.73
CA LEU A 102 10.45 -7.98 15.04
C LEU A 102 11.66 -8.77 14.52
N MET A 103 12.81 -8.15 14.25
CA MET A 103 14.02 -8.92 13.91
C MET A 103 14.49 -9.78 15.09
N VAL A 104 14.30 -9.28 16.33
CA VAL A 104 14.62 -10.03 17.56
C VAL A 104 13.56 -11.09 17.84
N ALA A 105 12.28 -10.75 17.68
CA ALA A 105 11.17 -11.66 17.95
C ALA A 105 10.14 -11.65 16.78
N PRO A 106 10.40 -12.42 15.69
CA PRO A 106 9.66 -12.31 14.42
C PRO A 106 8.16 -12.47 14.49
N TYR A 107 7.68 -13.22 15.48
CA TYR A 107 6.25 -13.50 15.66
C TYR A 107 5.67 -12.81 16.89
N ARG A 108 6.43 -11.95 17.59
CA ARG A 108 5.91 -11.14 18.71
C ARG A 108 5.52 -9.76 18.20
N ALA A 109 4.42 -9.73 17.44
CA ALA A 109 3.84 -8.48 16.96
C ALA A 109 3.63 -7.49 18.13
N PRO A 110 4.04 -6.21 17.98
CA PRO A 110 3.72 -5.16 18.94
C PRO A 110 2.21 -5.05 19.16
N ASP A 111 1.80 -4.73 20.39
CA ASP A 111 0.39 -4.49 20.70
C ASP A 111 -0.09 -3.13 20.19
N ALA A 112 -1.39 -2.90 20.30
CA ALA A 112 -2.01 -1.69 19.76
C ALA A 112 -1.57 -0.41 20.50
N ASP A 113 -1.29 -0.49 21.81
CA ASP A 113 -0.77 0.64 22.59
C ASP A 113 0.63 1.00 22.15
N ARG A 114 1.50 0.01 21.95
CA ARG A 114 2.85 0.20 21.44
C ARG A 114 2.83 0.85 20.05
N LEU A 115 2.01 0.34 19.12
CA LEU A 115 1.87 0.93 17.80
C LEU A 115 1.36 2.38 17.87
N ARG A 116 0.35 2.66 18.70
CA ARG A 116 -0.14 4.03 18.92
C ARG A 116 0.93 4.95 19.49
N SER A 117 1.75 4.48 20.43
CA SER A 117 2.84 5.27 21.02
C SER A 117 3.89 5.70 19.99
N LEU A 118 4.04 4.93 18.91
CA LEU A 118 4.91 5.23 17.77
C LEU A 118 4.22 6.04 16.67
N GLY A 119 2.96 6.44 16.86
CA GLY A 119 2.17 7.13 15.84
C GLY A 119 1.72 6.21 14.69
N LEU A 120 1.77 4.88 14.86
CA LEU A 120 1.39 3.90 13.84
C LEU A 120 -0.09 3.55 13.96
N GLY A 121 -0.94 4.32 13.28
CA GLY A 121 -2.35 4.02 13.11
C GLY A 121 -2.65 3.13 11.89
N PRO A 122 -3.93 2.82 11.61
CA PRO A 122 -4.32 1.97 10.50
C PRO A 122 -3.84 2.47 9.13
N ARG A 123 -3.82 3.79 8.91
CA ARG A 123 -3.39 4.41 7.64
C ARG A 123 -1.88 4.29 7.45
N GLU A 124 -1.13 4.53 8.52
CA GLU A 124 0.32 4.45 8.56
C GLU A 124 0.79 3.00 8.33
N LEU A 125 0.13 2.04 8.98
CA LEU A 125 0.41 0.62 8.77
C LEU A 125 0.06 0.16 7.34
N ALA A 126 -1.04 0.66 6.76
CA ALA A 126 -1.39 0.37 5.37
C ALA A 126 -0.38 0.98 4.39
N ALA A 127 0.16 2.17 4.68
CA ALA A 127 1.22 2.76 3.89
C ALA A 127 2.52 1.94 3.99
N ALA A 128 2.92 1.52 5.19
CA ALA A 128 4.09 0.65 5.39
C ALA A 128 3.94 -0.70 4.67
N GLU A 129 2.75 -1.30 4.68
CA GLU A 129 2.43 -2.53 3.96
C GLU A 129 2.52 -2.35 2.45
N ARG A 130 1.94 -1.29 1.90
CA ARG A 130 2.00 -0.98 0.46
C ARG A 130 3.44 -0.77 -0.04
N LEU A 131 4.33 -0.29 0.82
CA LEU A 131 5.75 -0.15 0.54
C LEU A 131 6.56 -1.43 0.80
N GLY A 132 5.91 -2.53 1.20
CA GLY A 132 6.57 -3.80 1.49
C GLY A 132 7.47 -3.76 2.71
N LEU A 133 7.28 -2.81 3.63
CA LEU A 133 8.12 -2.67 4.84
C LEU A 133 7.61 -3.51 6.01
N LEU A 134 6.31 -3.75 6.06
CA LEU A 134 5.61 -4.57 7.04
C LEU A 134 4.57 -5.44 6.34
N LEU A 135 4.19 -6.54 6.98
CA LEU A 135 3.09 -7.39 6.57
C LEU A 135 1.95 -7.26 7.59
N ARG A 136 0.73 -6.95 7.16
CA ARG A 136 -0.45 -6.99 8.04
C ARG A 136 -1.11 -8.36 7.92
N ILE A 137 -1.40 -8.99 9.07
CA ILE A 137 -2.04 -10.32 9.10
C ILE A 137 -3.46 -10.30 9.70
N GLY A 138 -3.99 -9.12 10.03
CA GLY A 138 -5.34 -8.92 10.58
C GLY A 138 -5.32 -8.23 11.95
N ASP A 139 -6.40 -7.57 12.35
CA ASP A 139 -6.62 -6.99 13.69
C ASP A 139 -5.46 -6.14 14.26
N GLY A 140 -4.81 -5.35 13.41
CA GLY A 140 -3.66 -4.52 13.80
C GLY A 140 -2.39 -5.32 14.15
N VAL A 141 -2.35 -6.60 13.79
CA VAL A 141 -1.17 -7.46 13.92
C VAL A 141 -0.28 -7.26 12.69
N VAL A 142 0.96 -6.86 12.95
CA VAL A 142 1.99 -6.65 11.93
C VAL A 142 3.20 -7.55 12.17
N LEU A 143 3.78 -8.05 11.09
CA LEU A 143 4.99 -8.87 11.06
C LEU A 143 5.96 -8.32 10.02
N LEU A 144 7.18 -8.89 9.96
CA LEU A 144 8.11 -8.59 8.87
C LEU A 144 7.61 -9.18 7.55
N PRO A 145 7.95 -8.55 6.40
CA PRO A 145 7.82 -9.19 5.10
C PRO A 145 8.54 -10.54 5.09
N GLY A 146 7.96 -11.55 4.44
CA GLY A 146 8.50 -12.91 4.43
C GLY A 146 8.14 -13.76 5.67
N ALA A 147 7.47 -13.19 6.68
CA ALA A 147 7.14 -13.93 7.90
C ALA A 147 6.22 -15.14 7.67
N VAL A 148 5.41 -15.13 6.60
CA VAL A 148 4.53 -16.27 6.28
C VAL A 148 5.34 -17.46 5.82
N GLU A 149 6.27 -17.23 4.91
CA GLU A 149 7.14 -18.24 4.33
C GLU A 149 8.07 -18.82 5.40
N SER A 150 8.67 -17.97 6.24
CA SER A 150 9.47 -18.41 7.38
C SER A 150 8.64 -19.16 8.44
N ALA A 151 7.38 -18.78 8.66
CA ALA A 151 6.50 -19.49 9.58
C ALA A 151 6.15 -20.88 9.04
N ALA A 152 5.84 -20.99 7.75
CA ALA A 152 5.58 -22.26 7.09
C ALA A 152 6.77 -23.22 7.23
N GLN A 153 7.99 -22.74 6.98
CA GLN A 153 9.20 -23.55 7.15
C GLN A 153 9.35 -24.08 8.58
N ARG A 154 9.20 -23.22 9.60
CA ARG A 154 9.30 -23.65 11.01
C ARG A 154 8.19 -24.62 11.42
N LEU A 155 6.96 -24.38 10.96
CA LEU A 155 5.84 -25.23 11.30
C LEU A 155 5.90 -26.59 10.60
N ALA A 156 6.60 -26.72 9.47
CA ALA A 156 6.81 -27.98 8.76
C ALA A 156 7.66 -28.98 9.55
N GLU A 157 8.41 -28.52 10.55
CA GLU A 157 9.17 -29.38 11.47
C GLU A 157 8.28 -30.07 12.52
N LEU A 158 7.03 -29.63 12.67
CA LEU A 158 6.09 -30.25 13.60
C LEU A 158 5.53 -31.56 13.02
N THR A 159 5.31 -32.55 13.90
CA THR A 159 4.56 -33.75 13.54
C THR A 159 3.15 -33.37 13.06
N SER A 160 2.80 -33.80 11.85
CA SER A 160 1.49 -33.57 11.26
C SER A 160 0.47 -34.62 11.74
N PRO A 161 -0.80 -34.24 11.99
CA PRO A 161 -1.31 -32.89 12.02
C PRO A 161 -0.94 -32.16 13.33
N PHE A 162 -0.82 -30.84 13.28
CA PHE A 162 -0.51 -30.02 14.46
C PHE A 162 -1.69 -29.10 14.85
N THR A 163 -1.77 -28.78 16.13
CA THR A 163 -2.77 -27.88 16.71
C THR A 163 -2.32 -26.42 16.66
N ALA A 164 -3.26 -25.49 16.77
CA ALA A 164 -2.93 -24.06 16.92
C ALA A 164 -2.06 -23.78 18.17
N SER A 165 -2.21 -24.58 19.24
CA SER A 165 -1.40 -24.47 20.45
C SER A 165 0.06 -24.90 20.21
N GLN A 166 0.29 -25.96 19.44
CA GLN A 166 1.63 -26.40 19.04
C GLN A 166 2.29 -25.35 18.12
N ALA A 167 1.55 -24.83 17.14
CA ALA A 167 2.06 -23.76 16.27
C ALA A 167 2.44 -22.50 17.06
N LYS A 168 1.59 -22.07 18.00
CA LYS A 168 1.89 -20.95 18.91
C LYS A 168 3.19 -21.18 19.69
N ALA A 169 3.39 -22.40 20.21
CA ALA A 169 4.59 -22.77 20.96
C ALA A 169 5.83 -22.76 20.06
N ALA A 170 5.77 -23.38 18.88
CA ALA A 170 6.86 -23.44 17.91
C ALA A 170 7.31 -22.06 17.41
N LEU A 171 6.36 -21.15 17.21
CA LEU A 171 6.62 -19.77 16.80
C LEU A 171 6.96 -18.85 18.00
N ALA A 172 6.97 -19.38 19.22
CA ALA A 172 7.18 -18.65 20.46
C ALA A 172 6.35 -17.36 20.53
N THR A 173 5.05 -17.44 20.19
CA THR A 173 4.16 -16.28 20.01
C THR A 173 2.92 -16.33 20.92
N THR A 174 2.01 -15.37 20.74
CA THR A 174 0.71 -15.30 21.42
C THR A 174 -0.41 -15.80 20.53
N ARG A 175 -1.59 -16.08 21.11
CA ARG A 175 -2.79 -16.45 20.34
C ARG A 175 -3.21 -15.35 19.36
N ARG A 176 -3.08 -14.08 19.74
CA ARG A 176 -3.39 -12.90 18.92
C ARG A 176 -2.64 -12.91 17.60
N THR A 177 -1.39 -13.39 17.60
CA THR A 177 -0.57 -13.45 16.39
C THR A 177 -0.67 -14.82 15.70
N ALA A 178 -0.71 -15.92 16.46
CA ALA A 178 -0.73 -17.27 15.90
C ALA A 178 -1.98 -17.51 15.04
N LEU A 179 -3.17 -17.12 15.51
CA LEU A 179 -4.40 -17.42 14.78
C LEU A 179 -4.48 -16.71 13.43
N PRO A 180 -4.31 -15.36 13.34
CA PRO A 180 -4.36 -14.70 12.04
C PRO A 180 -3.26 -15.15 11.08
N LEU A 181 -2.07 -15.50 11.60
CA LEU A 181 -0.99 -16.07 10.79
C LEU A 181 -1.35 -17.45 10.22
N LEU A 182 -1.92 -18.34 11.04
CA LEU A 182 -2.38 -19.65 10.59
C LEU A 182 -3.53 -19.53 9.58
N GLU A 183 -4.46 -18.62 9.79
CA GLU A 183 -5.53 -18.33 8.81
C GLU A 183 -4.96 -17.78 7.50
N LEU A 184 -3.90 -16.96 7.56
CA LEU A 184 -3.23 -16.48 6.36
C LEU A 184 -2.51 -17.62 5.62
N LEU A 185 -1.86 -18.54 6.34
CA LEU A 185 -1.27 -19.75 5.76
C LEU A 185 -2.35 -20.62 5.09
N ASP A 186 -3.50 -20.78 5.74
CA ASP A 186 -4.65 -21.51 5.20
C ASP A 186 -5.19 -20.83 3.92
N ARG A 187 -5.37 -19.51 3.93
CA ARG A 187 -5.82 -18.73 2.75
C ARG A 187 -4.84 -18.78 1.58
N ARG A 188 -3.54 -18.89 1.86
CA ARG A 188 -2.50 -19.04 0.83
C ARG A 188 -2.33 -20.49 0.36
N GLY A 189 -3.09 -21.43 0.92
CA GLY A 189 -2.99 -22.85 0.57
C GLY A 189 -1.70 -23.51 1.02
N LEU A 190 -0.99 -22.94 2.00
CA LEU A 190 0.24 -23.53 2.57
C LEU A 190 -0.10 -24.58 3.64
N THR A 191 -1.22 -24.38 4.33
CA THR A 191 -1.78 -25.35 5.29
C THR A 191 -3.26 -25.58 5.01
N ARG A 192 -3.79 -26.68 5.53
CA ARG A 192 -5.21 -27.02 5.51
C ARG A 192 -5.69 -27.24 6.92
N ARG A 193 -6.74 -26.50 7.33
CA ARG A 193 -7.43 -26.70 8.60
C ARG A 193 -8.47 -27.82 8.48
N HIS A 194 -8.43 -28.75 9.43
CA HIS A 194 -9.34 -29.88 9.54
C HIS A 194 -10.54 -29.55 10.45
N ALA A 195 -11.58 -30.39 10.41
CA ALA A 195 -12.81 -30.20 11.18
C ALA A 195 -12.57 -30.22 12.71
N ASP A 196 -11.58 -30.98 13.17
CA ASP A 196 -11.15 -31.07 14.57
C ASP A 196 -10.29 -29.88 15.03
N GLY A 197 -10.02 -28.93 14.13
CA GLY A 197 -9.22 -27.74 14.39
C GLY A 197 -7.71 -27.93 14.27
N THR A 198 -7.24 -29.13 13.96
CA THR A 198 -5.83 -29.39 13.61
C THR A 198 -5.51 -28.90 12.19
N ARG A 199 -4.22 -28.87 11.85
CA ARG A 199 -3.72 -28.46 10.53
C ARG A 199 -2.66 -29.41 10.02
N SER A 200 -2.62 -29.58 8.71
CA SER A 200 -1.52 -30.21 7.99
C SER A 200 -1.02 -29.29 6.88
N PHE A 201 0.20 -29.49 6.41
CA PHE A 201 0.63 -28.86 5.16
C PHE A 201 -0.21 -29.40 3.99
N ALA A 202 -0.46 -28.52 3.02
CA ALA A 202 -1.36 -28.78 1.90
C ALA A 202 -0.77 -29.71 0.84
#